data_AF-A8J0J7-F1
#
_entry.id   AF-A8J0J7-F1
#
_cell.length_a   1.000
_cell.length_b   1.000
_cell.length_c   1.000
_cell.angle_alpha   90.00
_cell.angle_beta   90.00
_cell.angle_gamma   90.00
#
_symmetry.space_group_name_H-M   'P 1'
#
loop_
_entity.id
_entity.type
_entity.pdbx_description
1 polymer ?
#
loop_
_entity_poly.entity_id
_entity_poly.type
_entity_poly.pdbx_seq_one_letter_code
_entity_poly.pdbx_strand_id
1 'polypeptide(L)'
;MAIVVGPPFTDRANVKAQLLRVYGVLWAAGLVLVETEFEWLMQFCRALEFWFARGLCQGFLAIMTLELVHSSGNSDFDKSVRLYRTVSGMCLLGCSGFYMLGGLLCLGTLRNARYKRFNERLKVERDLESLEKQREELNRLLVAYSKE
;
A
#
# COMPACT_ATOMS: atom_id res chain seq x y z
N MET A 1 -11.04 -30.02 -27.02
CA MET A 1 -10.67 -28.65 -26.60
C MET A 1 -10.70 -27.75 -27.82
N ALA A 2 -11.79 -27.01 -28.01
CA ALA A 2 -11.84 -26.01 -29.08
C ALA A 2 -11.02 -24.81 -28.63
N ILE A 3 -9.89 -24.58 -29.29
CA ILE A 3 -9.14 -23.34 -29.15
C ILE A 3 -10.02 -22.29 -29.82
N VAL A 4 -10.73 -21.47 -29.03
CA VAL A 4 -11.49 -20.33 -29.54
C VAL A 4 -10.46 -19.35 -30.10
N VAL A 5 -10.15 -19.48 -31.38
CA VAL A 5 -9.35 -18.51 -32.12
C VAL A 5 -10.17 -17.23 -32.17
N GLY A 6 -9.69 -16.21 -31.47
CA GLY A 6 -10.35 -14.90 -31.44
C GLY A 6 -10.49 -14.30 -32.85
N PRO A 7 -11.51 -13.48 -33.10
CA PRO A 7 -11.74 -12.83 -34.39
C PRO A 7 -10.53 -12.00 -34.85
N PRO A 8 -10.37 -11.75 -36.16
CA PRO A 8 -9.20 -11.07 -36.71
C PRO A 8 -8.94 -9.69 -36.05
N PHE A 9 -7.67 -9.38 -35.81
CA PHE A 9 -7.15 -8.18 -35.14
C PHE A 9 -7.42 -6.83 -35.86
N THR A 10 -8.33 -6.81 -36.83
CA THR A 10 -8.63 -5.63 -37.66
C THR A 10 -9.44 -4.57 -36.91
N ASP A 11 -10.14 -4.96 -35.84
CA ASP A 11 -11.01 -4.05 -35.10
C ASP A 11 -10.30 -3.47 -33.86
N ARG A 12 -10.21 -2.14 -33.77
CA ARG A 12 -9.55 -1.43 -32.64
C ARG A 12 -10.13 -1.83 -31.28
N ALA A 13 -11.43 -2.16 -31.23
CA ALA A 13 -12.09 -2.59 -30.00
C ALA A 13 -11.54 -3.92 -29.48
N ASN A 14 -11.26 -4.87 -30.38
CA ASN A 14 -10.75 -6.20 -30.03
C ASN A 14 -9.29 -6.14 -29.57
N VAL A 15 -8.47 -5.29 -30.20
CA VAL A 15 -7.07 -5.06 -29.81
C VAL A 15 -6.98 -4.48 -28.40
N LYS A 16 -7.83 -3.50 -28.07
CA LYS A 16 -7.90 -2.93 -26.70
C LYS A 16 -8.30 -3.99 -25.67
N ALA A 17 -9.30 -4.81 -25.97
CA ALA A 17 -9.77 -5.85 -25.06
C ALA A 17 -8.69 -6.93 -24.81
N GLN A 18 -7.93 -7.33 -25.83
CA GLN A 18 -6.82 -8.27 -25.67
C GLN A 18 -5.64 -7.65 -24.91
N LEU A 19 -5.29 -6.39 -25.18
CA LEU A 19 -4.24 -5.70 -24.45
C LEU A 19 -4.56 -5.59 -22.96
N LEU A 20 -5.82 -5.26 -22.63
CA LEU A 20 -6.31 -5.20 -21.25
C LEU A 20 -6.18 -6.56 -20.55
N ARG A 21 -6.47 -7.67 -21.25
CA ARG A 21 -6.32 -9.04 -20.71
C ARG A 21 -4.85 -9.36 -20.43
N VAL A 22 -3.95 -9.10 -21.37
CA VAL A 22 -2.51 -9.37 -21.19
C VAL A 22 -1.97 -8.55 -20.03
N TYR A 23 -2.34 -7.27 -19.95
CA TYR A 23 -1.94 -6.40 -18.85
C TYR A 23 -2.49 -6.89 -17.50
N GLY A 24 -3.76 -7.32 -17.46
CA GLY A 24 -4.38 -7.89 -16.27
C GLY A 24 -3.67 -9.17 -15.78
N VAL A 25 -3.27 -10.06 -16.69
CA VAL A 25 -2.51 -11.28 -16.34
C VAL A 25 -1.13 -10.94 -15.80
N LEU A 26 -0.41 -10.01 -16.44
CA LEU A 26 0.89 -9.54 -15.96
C LEU A 26 0.77 -8.90 -14.57
N TRP A 27 -0.25 -8.08 -14.36
CA TRP A 27 -0.49 -7.45 -13.06
C TRP A 27 -0.84 -8.47 -11.98
N ALA A 28 -1.67 -9.47 -12.30
CA ALA A 28 -2.00 -10.55 -11.37
C ALA A 28 -0.75 -11.37 -11.00
N ALA A 29 0.11 -11.69 -11.97
CA ALA A 29 1.38 -12.37 -11.71
C ALA A 29 2.30 -11.50 -10.83
N GLY A 30 2.39 -10.20 -11.11
CA GLY A 30 3.09 -9.24 -10.26
C GLY A 30 2.55 -9.23 -8.84
N LEU A 31 1.23 -9.24 -8.65
CA LEU A 31 0.61 -9.29 -7.33
C LEU A 31 1.00 -10.54 -6.56
N VAL A 32 1.03 -11.71 -7.22
CA VAL A 32 1.46 -12.97 -6.59
C VAL A 32 2.93 -12.89 -6.18
N LEU A 33 3.80 -12.29 -7.00
CA LEU A 33 5.21 -12.06 -6.66
C LEU A 33 5.37 -11.12 -5.45
N VAL A 34 4.51 -10.12 -5.33
CA VAL A 34 4.45 -9.22 -4.17
C VAL A 34 4.03 -9.96 -2.90
N GLU A 35 2.99 -10.79 -2.99
CA GLU A 35 2.48 -11.59 -1.87
C GLU A 35 3.47 -12.68 -1.42
N THR A 36 4.24 -13.24 -2.36
CA THR A 36 5.30 -14.22 -2.06
C THR A 36 6.59 -13.59 -1.54
N GLU A 37 6.54 -12.31 -1.17
CA GLU A 37 7.62 -11.56 -0.50
C GLU A 37 8.98 -11.69 -1.22
N PHE A 38 8.97 -11.59 -2.55
CA PHE A 38 10.19 -11.70 -3.34
C PHE A 38 11.19 -10.59 -2.97
N GLU A 39 12.36 -10.98 -2.43
CA GLU A 39 13.37 -10.05 -1.90
C GLU A 39 13.83 -9.01 -2.92
N TRP A 40 13.95 -9.40 -4.20
CA TRP A 40 14.34 -8.50 -5.29
C TRP A 40 13.30 -7.39 -5.54
N LEU A 41 12.01 -7.72 -5.44
CA LEU A 41 10.92 -6.77 -5.69
C LEU A 41 10.76 -5.80 -4.51
N MET A 42 10.94 -6.31 -3.28
CA MET A 42 10.93 -5.52 -2.05
C MET A 42 12.10 -4.52 -2.01
N GLN A 43 13.25 -4.90 -2.59
CA GLN A 43 14.40 -4.01 -2.72
C GLN A 43 14.19 -2.92 -3.78
N PHE A 44 13.46 -3.21 -4.86
CA PHE A 44 13.12 -2.22 -5.89
C PHE A 44 12.08 -1.20 -5.40
N CYS A 45 11.18 -1.62 -4.51
CA CYS A 45 10.14 -0.76 -3.95
C CYS A 45 9.92 -1.01 -2.45
N ARG A 46 10.67 -0.31 -1.58
CA ARG A 46 10.40 -0.26 -0.12
C ARG A 46 8.98 0.18 0.24
N ALA A 47 8.29 0.89 -0.67
CA ALA A 47 6.89 1.25 -0.48
C ALA A 47 5.95 0.03 -0.47
N LEU A 48 6.34 -1.11 -1.08
CA LEU A 48 5.56 -2.35 -1.09
C LEU A 48 5.65 -3.17 0.21
N GLU A 49 6.57 -2.86 1.13
CA GLU A 49 6.53 -3.37 2.52
C GLU A 49 5.27 -2.90 3.25
N PHE A 50 4.65 -1.80 2.79
CA PHE A 50 3.44 -1.31 3.42
C PHE A 50 2.22 -2.11 2.98
N TRP A 51 1.45 -2.55 3.98
CA TRP A 51 0.15 -3.21 3.81
C TRP A 51 -0.82 -2.40 2.93
N PHE A 52 -0.70 -1.06 2.96
CA PHE A 52 -1.48 -0.16 2.10
C PHE A 52 -1.14 -0.32 0.61
N ALA A 53 0.14 -0.51 0.27
CA ALA A 53 0.56 -0.69 -1.12
C ALA A 53 0.09 -2.04 -1.68
N ARG A 54 0.14 -3.11 -0.86
CA ARG A 54 -0.45 -4.42 -1.20
C ARG A 54 -1.96 -4.31 -1.46
N GLY A 55 -2.68 -3.63 -0.56
CA GLY A 55 -4.10 -3.32 -0.74
C GLY A 55 -4.40 -2.53 -2.01
N LEU A 56 -3.58 -1.52 -2.35
CA LEU A 56 -3.73 -0.71 -3.57
C LEU A 56 -3.57 -1.55 -4.84
N CYS A 57 -2.54 -2.40 -4.92
CA CYS A 57 -2.32 -3.28 -6.06
C CYS A 57 -3.47 -4.29 -6.24
N GLN A 58 -4.02 -4.81 -5.13
CA GLN A 58 -5.16 -5.72 -5.14
C GLN A 58 -6.45 -5.02 -5.59
N GLY A 59 -6.67 -3.76 -5.17
CA GLY A 59 -7.79 -2.95 -5.60
C GLY A 59 -7.73 -2.62 -7.10
N PHE A 60 -6.53 -2.29 -7.59
CA PHE A 60 -6.31 -2.06 -9.03
C PHE A 60 -6.64 -3.32 -9.86
N LEU A 61 -6.20 -4.50 -9.40
CA LEU A 61 -6.56 -5.77 -10.05
C LEU A 61 -8.07 -6.02 -10.05
N ALA A 62 -8.77 -5.67 -8.97
CA ALA A 62 -10.22 -5.82 -8.87
C ALA A 62 -10.97 -4.93 -9.88
N ILE A 63 -10.53 -3.68 -10.05
CA ILE A 63 -11.10 -2.75 -11.05
C ILE A 63 -10.88 -3.31 -12.47
N MET A 64 -9.66 -3.78 -12.77
CA MET A 64 -9.34 -4.43 -14.06
C MET A 64 -10.22 -5.67 -14.31
N THR A 65 -10.49 -6.45 -13.27
CA THR A 65 -11.35 -7.63 -13.35
C THR A 65 -12.80 -7.24 -13.65
N LEU A 66 -13.31 -6.15 -13.06
CA LEU A 66 -14.65 -5.62 -13.32
C LEU A 66 -14.80 -5.03 -14.73
N GLU A 67 -13.77 -4.41 -15.27
CA GLU A 67 -13.80 -3.91 -16.65
C GLU A 67 -13.90 -5.08 -17.66
N LEU A 68 -13.20 -6.18 -17.39
CA LEU A 68 -13.27 -7.42 -18.18
C LEU A 68 -14.63 -8.14 -18.09
N VAL A 69 -15.43 -7.90 -17.06
CA VAL A 69 -16.81 -8.39 -16.93
C VAL A 69 -17.72 -7.69 -17.93
N HIS A 70 -17.57 -6.36 -18.07
CA HIS A 70 -18.44 -5.53 -18.88
C HIS A 70 -18.33 -5.87 -20.38
N SER A 71 -17.14 -6.25 -20.84
CA SER A 71 -16.83 -6.57 -22.24
C SER A 71 -17.21 -7.99 -22.70
N SER A 72 -17.80 -8.84 -21.84
CA SER A 72 -18.18 -10.22 -22.22
C SER A 72 -19.50 -10.27 -23.00
N GLY A 73 -19.58 -11.13 -24.02
CA GLY A 73 -20.70 -11.22 -24.96
C GLY A 73 -22.03 -11.70 -24.33
N ASN A 74 -23.08 -11.81 -25.15
CA ASN A 74 -24.44 -12.13 -24.71
C ASN A 74 -24.77 -13.64 -24.71
N SER A 75 -23.77 -14.52 -24.59
CA SER A 75 -23.99 -15.96 -24.54
C SER A 75 -24.35 -16.46 -23.12
N ASP A 76 -25.06 -17.58 -22.99
CA ASP A 76 -25.40 -18.14 -21.66
C ASP A 76 -24.15 -18.54 -20.85
N PHE A 77 -23.08 -18.97 -21.53
CA PHE A 77 -21.78 -19.22 -20.90
C PHE A 77 -21.16 -17.93 -20.37
N ASP A 78 -21.20 -16.83 -21.14
CA ASP A 78 -20.72 -15.52 -20.70
C ASP A 78 -21.46 -15.01 -19.46
N LYS A 79 -22.77 -15.30 -19.33
CA LYS A 79 -23.56 -14.93 -18.14
C LYS A 79 -23.01 -15.56 -16.85
N SER A 80 -22.65 -16.84 -16.90
CA SER A 80 -22.07 -17.55 -15.74
C SER A 80 -20.68 -17.01 -15.39
N VAL A 81 -19.85 -16.74 -16.39
CA VAL A 81 -18.51 -16.16 -16.22
C VAL A 81 -18.59 -14.72 -15.68
N ARG A 82 -19.58 -13.94 -16.14
CA ARG A 82 -19.87 -12.58 -15.68
C ARG A 82 -20.27 -12.57 -14.20
N LEU A 83 -21.08 -13.53 -13.76
CA LEU A 83 -21.45 -13.67 -12.35
C LEU A 83 -20.22 -13.94 -11.48
N TYR A 84 -19.40 -14.93 -11.87
CA TYR A 84 -18.23 -15.33 -11.11
C TYR A 84 -17.21 -14.19 -10.94
N ARG A 85 -16.91 -13.48 -12.03
CA ARG A 85 -15.99 -12.34 -12.00
C ARG A 85 -16.55 -11.14 -11.24
N THR A 86 -17.86 -10.91 -11.26
CA THR A 86 -18.49 -9.86 -10.43
C THR A 86 -18.33 -10.18 -8.95
N VAL A 87 -18.59 -11.42 -8.55
CA VAL A 87 -18.42 -11.87 -7.16
C VAL A 87 -16.95 -11.80 -6.76
N SER A 88 -16.03 -12.31 -7.59
CA SER A 88 -14.60 -12.25 -7.28
C SER A 88 -14.11 -10.80 -7.19
N GLY A 89 -14.58 -9.91 -8.07
CA GLY A 89 -14.28 -8.48 -8.04
C GLY A 89 -14.75 -7.81 -6.74
N MET A 90 -15.98 -8.10 -6.30
CA MET A 90 -16.51 -7.58 -5.03
C MET A 90 -15.74 -8.11 -3.81
N CYS A 91 -15.39 -9.41 -3.79
CA CYS A 91 -14.58 -9.98 -2.72
C CYS A 91 -13.16 -9.37 -2.70
N LEU A 92 -12.53 -9.18 -3.86
CA LEU A 92 -11.22 -8.55 -3.99
C LEU A 92 -11.25 -7.08 -3.54
N LEU A 93 -12.30 -6.33 -3.88
CA LEU A 93 -12.49 -4.96 -3.42
C LEU A 93 -12.67 -4.89 -1.90
N GLY A 94 -13.47 -5.80 -1.33
CA GLY A 94 -13.63 -5.91 0.13
C GLY A 94 -12.30 -6.20 0.82
N CYS A 95 -11.56 -7.20 0.33
CA CYS A 95 -10.26 -7.59 0.88
C CYS A 95 -9.23 -6.46 0.78
N SER A 96 -9.15 -5.80 -0.39
CA SER A 96 -8.32 -4.61 -0.61
C SER A 96 -8.66 -3.48 0.37
N GLY A 97 -9.95 -3.25 0.63
CA GLY A 97 -10.42 -2.27 1.61
C GLY A 97 -9.95 -2.59 3.04
N PHE A 98 -10.04 -3.84 3.48
CA PHE A 98 -9.51 -4.26 4.77
C PHE A 98 -7.99 -4.11 4.87
N TYR A 99 -7.26 -4.47 3.82
CA TYR A 99 -5.81 -4.29 3.74
C TYR A 99 -5.42 -2.80 3.79
N MET A 100 -6.15 -1.94 3.08
CA MET A 100 -5.95 -0.49 3.13
C MET A 100 -6.26 0.09 4.51
N LEU A 101 -7.36 -0.31 5.15
CA LEU A 101 -7.72 0.13 6.49
C LEU A 101 -6.67 -0.30 7.52
N GLY A 102 -6.24 -1.56 7.48
CA GLY A 102 -5.17 -2.07 8.34
C GLY A 102 -3.85 -1.32 8.11
N GLY A 103 -3.48 -1.09 6.85
CA GLY A 103 -2.31 -0.32 6.48
C GLY A 103 -2.39 1.15 6.91
N LEU A 104 -3.55 1.80 6.76
CA LEU A 104 -3.78 3.20 7.12
C LEU A 104 -3.78 3.40 8.64
N LEU A 105 -4.44 2.51 9.38
CA LEU A 105 -4.43 2.50 10.85
C LEU A 105 -3.00 2.27 11.38
N CYS A 106 -2.23 1.37 10.76
CA CYS A 106 -0.84 1.09 11.13
C CYS A 106 0.13 2.21 10.73
N LEU A 107 -0.08 2.87 9.59
CA LEU A 107 0.61 4.11 9.22
C LEU A 107 0.28 5.24 10.20
N GLY A 108 -0.98 5.32 10.65
CA GLY A 108 -1.42 6.26 11.67
C GLY A 108 -0.65 6.09 12.98
N THR A 109 -0.53 4.85 13.47
CA THR A 109 0.23 4.55 14.70
C THR A 109 1.73 4.77 14.52
N LEU A 110 2.32 4.36 13.39
CA LEU A 110 3.74 4.56 13.10
C LEU A 110 4.09 6.04 12.91
N ARG A 111 3.22 6.81 12.25
CA ARG A 111 3.36 8.26 12.11
C ARG A 111 3.24 8.95 13.47
N ASN A 112 2.30 8.53 14.31
CA ASN A 112 2.14 9.06 15.67
C ASN A 112 3.34 8.70 16.57
N ALA A 113 3.91 7.51 16.42
CA ALA A 113 5.12 7.10 17.13
C ALA A 113 6.35 7.90 16.70
N ARG A 114 6.54 8.15 15.40
CA ARG A 114 7.60 9.06 14.91
C ARG A 114 7.40 10.48 15.41
N TYR A 115 6.16 10.96 15.40
CA TYR A 115 5.82 12.29 15.89
C TYR A 115 6.12 12.43 17.38
N LYS A 116 5.81 11.42 18.21
CA LYS A 116 6.19 11.37 19.62
C LYS A 116 7.70 11.40 19.82
N ARG A 117 8.46 10.58 19.10
CA ARG A 117 9.94 10.56 19.19
C ARG A 117 10.57 11.90 18.79
N PHE A 118 10.03 12.56 17.77
CA PHE A 118 10.50 13.89 17.36
C PHE A 118 10.22 14.94 18.46
N ASN A 119 9.03 14.89 19.05
CA ASN A 119 8.64 15.81 20.12
C ASN A 119 9.38 15.55 21.44
N GLU A 120 9.74 14.29 21.74
CA GLU A 120 10.60 13.92 22.87
C GLU A 120 12.02 14.47 22.70
N ARG A 121 12.62 14.39 21.51
CA ARG A 121 13.94 14.98 21.25
C ARG A 121 13.96 16.50 21.48
N LEU A 122 12.94 17.20 20.99
CA LEU A 122 12.78 18.65 21.22
C LEU A 122 12.53 19.01 22.69
N LYS A 123 11.96 18.10 23.49
CA LYS A 123 11.84 18.27 24.94
C LYS A 123 13.18 18.08 25.65
N VAL A 124 13.94 17.04 25.28
CA VAL A 124 15.25 16.74 25.87
C VAL A 124 16.25 17.89 25.68
N GLU A 125 16.25 18.56 24.51
CA GLU A 125 17.09 19.75 24.29
C GLU A 125 16.72 20.92 25.22
N ARG A 126 15.42 21.23 25.37
CA ARG A 126 14.97 22.29 26.29
C ARG A 126 15.24 21.97 27.75
N ASP A 127 15.09 20.71 28.13
CA ASP A 127 15.36 20.29 29.50
C ASP A 127 16.87 20.38 29.81
N LEU A 128 17.75 20.08 28.85
CA LEU A 128 19.20 20.29 28.98
C LEU A 128 19.57 21.76 29.23
N GLU A 129 19.04 22.69 28.43
CA GLU A 129 19.29 24.13 28.63
C GLU A 129 18.84 24.63 30.01
N SER A 130 17.74 24.09 30.52
CA SER A 130 17.22 24.47 31.84
C SER A 130 18.11 23.96 32.98
N LEU A 131 18.67 22.75 32.84
CA LEU A 131 19.58 22.15 33.83
C LEU A 131 20.95 22.84 33.85
N GLU A 132 21.46 23.30 32.70
CA GLU A 132 22.71 24.06 32.63
C GLU A 132 22.60 25.39 33.38
N LYS A 133 21.48 26.12 33.23
CA LYS A 133 21.22 27.37 33.98
C LYS A 133 21.19 27.14 35.48
N GLN A 134 20.48 26.11 35.93
CA GLN A 134 20.44 25.76 37.36
C GLN A 134 21.82 25.35 37.88
N ARG A 135 22.63 24.65 37.06
CA ARG A 135 24.02 24.30 37.40
C ARG A 135 24.90 25.53 37.58
N GLU A 136 24.78 26.52 36.70
CA GLU A 136 25.53 27.78 36.80
C GLU A 136 25.15 28.59 38.03
N GLU A 137 23.86 28.71 38.32
CA GLU A 137 23.36 29.39 39.52
C GLU A 137 23.90 28.72 40.79
N LEU A 138 23.83 27.39 40.86
CA LEU A 138 24.32 26.63 42.01
C LEU A 138 25.83 26.74 42.18
N ASN A 139 26.59 26.74 41.08
CA ASN A 139 28.05 26.87 41.12
C ASN A 139 28.48 28.27 41.58
N ARG A 140 27.76 29.32 41.17
CA ARG A 140 28.00 30.69 41.66
C ARG A 140 27.80 30.80 43.18
N LEU A 141 26.74 30.18 43.71
CA LEU A 141 26.48 30.17 45.15
C LEU A 141 27.57 29.40 45.93
N LEU A 142 28.03 28.25 45.41
CA LEU A 142 29.10 27.47 46.01
C LEU A 142 30.43 28.22 46.06
N VAL A 143 30.81 28.90 44.97
CA VAL A 143 32.04 29.71 44.92
C VAL A 143 31.97 30.93 45.85
N ALA A 144 30.78 31.52 46.03
CA ALA A 144 30.58 32.60 46.99
C ALA A 144 30.77 32.11 48.43
N TYR A 145 30.17 30.98 48.79
CA TYR A 145 30.26 30.39 50.14
C TYR A 145 31.65 29.85 50.48
N SER A 146 32.41 29.37 49.50
CA SER A 146 33.77 28.83 49.70
C SER A 146 34.84 29.91 49.96
N LYS A 147 34.53 31.19 49.78
CA LYS A 147 35.46 32.30 49.98
C LYS A 147 35.33 32.98 51.36
N GLU A 148 34.31 32.62 52.13
CA GLU A 148 34.18 32.97 53.55
C GLU A 148 34.88 31.93 54.44
#